data_AF-A0A2A5A9S2-F1
#
_entry.id   AF-A0A2A5A9S2-F1
#
_cell.length_a   1.000
_cell.length_b   1.000
_cell.length_c   1.000
_cell.angle_alpha   90.00
_cell.angle_beta   90.00
_cell.angle_gamma   90.00
#
_symmetry.space_group_name_H-M   'P 1'
#
loop_
_entity.id
_entity.type
_entity.pdbx_description
1 polymer ?
#
loop_
_entity_poly.entity_id
_entity_poly.type
_entity_poly.pdbx_seq_one_letter_code
_entity_poly.pdbx_strand_id
1 'polypeptide(L)'
;MSDISQKYRFPWSLFHDAFSGNSVVDTRYMMVKSIADAELTLDYYGFSWKDKQDRTKLLDAYERSLIFVEDTLLIPYKSQLSIPQDLKNCKDLRQILYWTNPRTRNRQNHLWSCAILKIVHSILHLESDSFSHYFQEARKQIFDRFNGHIQVDENNKFYFGKSDDHLIPLHFFEVKREKNFESKLIKLLHKAENTAAQIYDHIGVRVVTESLIDTLIVFQYLSSSKIFTFANIAANRSKNTLLNLDKCQRHIQKLRRNYSRGLLDDKGFEKAMNIELQRDKFLNNNTSDNPFTLKSYRSVQFTCRHLVKFTNPNYTKLYNLFNNVKSMNAPLSVLQEIQNIMHTTQKRIEFFFPFEIQLMDKVSFQENQEGSASHKVYKENQLIEVRQRLLGRILETMNISNPS
;
A
#
# COMPACT_ATOMS: atom_id res chain seq x y z
N MET A 1 7.47 21.16 -49.97
CA MET A 1 8.10 19.82 -49.92
C MET A 1 7.81 19.22 -48.56
N SER A 2 7.06 18.11 -48.49
CA SER A 2 6.90 17.38 -47.22
C SER A 2 8.25 16.81 -46.85
N ASP A 3 8.88 17.39 -45.83
CA ASP A 3 10.18 16.96 -45.36
C ASP A 3 10.04 15.55 -44.80
N ILE A 4 10.41 14.55 -45.60
CA ILE A 4 10.30 13.13 -45.25
C ILE A 4 11.05 12.81 -43.95
N SER A 5 12.01 13.66 -43.56
CA SER A 5 12.72 13.56 -42.30
C SER A 5 11.81 13.76 -41.07
N GLN A 6 10.74 14.56 -41.17
CA GLN A 6 9.81 14.76 -40.05
C GLN A 6 9.06 13.48 -39.70
N LYS A 7 8.77 12.63 -40.70
CA LYS A 7 8.14 11.31 -40.51
C LYS A 7 8.98 10.40 -39.61
N TYR A 8 10.30 10.53 -39.67
CA TYR A 8 11.25 9.69 -38.93
C TYR A 8 11.82 10.37 -37.68
N ARG A 9 11.26 11.51 -37.27
CA ARG A 9 11.65 12.21 -36.04
C ARG A 9 10.92 11.64 -34.83
N PHE A 10 11.48 10.58 -34.25
CA PHE A 10 10.88 9.89 -33.11
C PHE A 10 11.36 10.44 -31.75
N PRO A 11 10.47 10.46 -30.74
CA PRO A 11 10.85 10.75 -29.36
C PRO A 11 11.46 9.51 -28.70
N TRP A 12 12.67 9.12 -29.12
CA TRP A 12 13.30 7.86 -28.71
C TRP A 12 13.34 7.63 -27.19
N SER A 13 13.51 8.69 -26.40
CA SER A 13 13.46 8.58 -24.94
C SER A 13 12.10 8.09 -24.42
N LEU A 14 11.00 8.59 -24.99
CA LEU A 14 9.65 8.15 -24.62
C LEU A 14 9.36 6.73 -25.11
N PHE A 15 9.88 6.37 -26.28
CA PHE A 15 9.76 5.00 -26.81
C PHE A 15 10.52 4.00 -25.94
N HIS A 16 11.75 4.35 -25.53
CA HIS A 16 12.51 3.54 -24.59
C HIS A 16 11.77 3.38 -23.26
N ASP A 17 11.25 4.46 -22.68
CA ASP A 17 10.50 4.38 -21.43
C ASP A 17 9.28 3.46 -21.56
N ALA A 18 8.52 3.59 -22.65
CA ALA A 18 7.33 2.77 -22.90
C ALA A 18 7.66 1.30 -23.21
N PHE A 19 8.70 1.02 -23.98
CA PHE A 19 9.01 -0.34 -24.46
C PHE A 19 9.89 -1.14 -23.49
N SER A 20 10.59 -0.47 -22.56
CA SER A 20 11.43 -1.12 -21.55
C SER A 20 10.74 -1.31 -20.21
N GLY A 21 9.48 -0.88 -20.07
CA GLY A 21 8.73 -1.00 -18.81
C GLY A 21 9.23 -0.06 -17.72
N ASN A 22 9.83 1.08 -18.09
CA ASN A 22 10.27 2.08 -17.12
C ASN A 22 9.07 2.75 -16.45
N SER A 23 9.28 3.23 -15.22
CA SER A 23 8.25 4.01 -14.52
C SER A 23 7.98 5.33 -15.24
N VAL A 24 6.71 5.73 -15.29
CA VAL A 24 6.30 7.10 -15.70
C VAL A 24 6.94 8.18 -14.81
N VAL A 25 7.27 7.84 -13.55
CA VAL A 25 7.99 8.74 -12.63
C VAL A 25 9.40 9.03 -13.13
N ASP A 26 10.00 8.16 -13.94
CA ASP A 26 11.35 8.33 -14.47
C ASP A 26 11.36 9.00 -15.86
N THR A 27 10.18 9.17 -16.49
CA THR A 27 10.04 9.81 -17.79
C THR A 27 10.51 11.27 -17.77
N ARG A 28 11.26 11.66 -18.81
CA ARG A 28 11.97 12.96 -18.82
C ARG A 28 11.12 14.18 -19.16
N TYR A 29 10.10 14.01 -20.00
CA TYR A 29 9.23 15.08 -20.51
C TYR A 29 7.98 14.47 -21.16
N MET A 30 7.02 15.31 -21.52
CA MET A 30 5.93 14.94 -22.43
C MET A 30 5.92 15.90 -23.63
N MET A 31 5.47 15.41 -24.79
CA MET A 31 5.43 16.23 -26.00
C MET A 31 4.06 16.88 -26.17
N VAL A 32 3.78 17.89 -25.36
CA VAL A 32 2.54 18.69 -25.47
C VAL A 32 2.84 19.96 -26.28
N LYS A 33 2.34 20.04 -27.51
CA LYS A 33 2.75 21.06 -28.49
C LYS A 33 2.02 22.39 -28.36
N SER A 34 0.83 22.39 -27.76
CA SER A 34 -0.02 23.57 -27.59
C SER A 34 -1.01 23.37 -26.44
N ILE A 35 -1.75 24.42 -26.08
CA ILE A 35 -2.85 24.32 -25.11
C ILE A 35 -3.97 23.41 -25.61
N ALA A 36 -4.24 23.40 -26.92
CA ALA A 36 -5.21 22.49 -27.52
C ALA A 36 -4.75 21.02 -27.42
N ASP A 37 -3.45 20.77 -27.63
CA ASP A 37 -2.85 19.43 -27.44
C ASP A 37 -2.87 19.02 -25.97
N ALA A 38 -2.70 19.97 -25.04
CA ALA A 38 -2.81 19.72 -23.61
C ALA A 38 -4.25 19.33 -23.19
N GLU A 39 -5.26 20.02 -23.74
CA GLU A 39 -6.67 19.67 -23.50
C GLU A 39 -6.99 18.27 -24.04
N LEU A 40 -6.54 17.98 -25.27
CA LEU A 40 -6.68 16.64 -25.85
C LEU A 40 -5.96 15.57 -25.01
N THR A 41 -4.80 15.90 -24.45
CA THR A 41 -4.07 15.00 -23.54
C THR A 41 -4.88 14.69 -22.29
N LEU A 42 -5.57 15.68 -21.70
CA LEU A 42 -6.47 15.47 -20.57
C LEU A 42 -7.67 14.58 -20.94
N ASP A 43 -8.27 14.82 -22.10
CA ASP A 43 -9.40 14.02 -22.59
C ASP A 43 -9.00 12.54 -22.73
N TYR A 44 -7.83 12.25 -23.32
CA TYR A 44 -7.31 10.88 -23.42
C TYR A 44 -6.87 10.29 -22.07
N TYR A 45 -6.48 11.13 -21.13
CA TYR A 45 -6.20 10.72 -19.75
C TYR A 45 -7.49 10.38 -18.98
N GLY A 46 -8.66 10.78 -19.50
CA GLY A 46 -9.98 10.47 -18.95
C GLY A 46 -10.64 11.63 -18.19
N PHE A 47 -10.18 12.87 -18.39
CA PHE A 47 -10.75 14.06 -17.76
C PHE A 47 -11.06 15.14 -18.79
N SER A 48 -12.27 15.69 -18.73
CA SER A 48 -12.68 16.80 -19.59
C SER A 48 -12.43 18.13 -18.90
N TRP A 49 -11.57 18.99 -19.48
CA TRP A 49 -11.34 20.34 -18.93
C TRP A 49 -12.59 21.23 -18.96
N LYS A 50 -13.54 20.89 -19.84
CA LYS A 50 -14.84 21.57 -19.96
C LYS A 50 -15.79 21.18 -18.84
N ASP A 51 -15.65 19.97 -18.30
CA ASP A 51 -16.42 19.55 -17.15
C ASP A 51 -15.90 20.23 -15.87
N LYS A 52 -16.83 20.75 -15.06
CA LYS A 52 -16.47 21.50 -13.85
C LYS A 52 -15.91 20.59 -12.76
N GLN A 53 -16.43 19.37 -12.62
CA GLN A 53 -16.02 18.44 -11.58
C GLN A 53 -14.61 17.90 -11.88
N ASP A 54 -14.36 17.53 -13.14
CA ASP A 54 -13.04 17.09 -13.60
C ASP A 54 -12.00 18.19 -13.41
N ARG A 55 -12.32 19.43 -13.82
CA ARG A 55 -11.42 20.57 -13.62
C ARG A 55 -11.12 20.80 -12.14
N THR A 56 -12.11 20.74 -11.27
CA THR A 56 -11.91 20.86 -9.82
C THR A 56 -11.02 19.74 -9.28
N LYS A 57 -11.25 18.49 -9.67
CA LYS A 57 -10.44 17.34 -9.24
C LYS A 57 -8.99 17.45 -9.71
N LEU A 58 -8.76 17.85 -10.95
CA LEU A 58 -7.42 18.07 -11.50
C LEU A 58 -6.67 19.18 -10.76
N LEU A 59 -7.35 20.28 -10.44
CA LEU A 59 -6.75 21.40 -9.72
C LEU A 59 -6.48 21.08 -8.24
N ASP A 60 -7.36 20.33 -7.57
CA ASP A 60 -7.10 19.85 -6.20
C ASP A 60 -5.85 18.96 -6.15
N ALA A 61 -5.73 18.00 -7.08
CA ALA A 61 -4.55 17.15 -7.19
C ALA A 61 -3.28 17.97 -7.48
N TYR A 62 -3.38 19.01 -8.30
CA TYR A 62 -2.29 19.95 -8.57
C TYR A 62 -1.86 20.72 -7.32
N GLU A 63 -2.79 21.33 -6.59
CA GLU A 63 -2.50 22.09 -5.37
C GLU A 63 -1.86 21.20 -4.30
N ARG A 64 -2.37 19.99 -4.11
CA ARG A 64 -1.78 19.00 -3.19
C ARG A 64 -0.40 18.55 -3.62
N SER A 65 -0.13 18.49 -4.92
CA SER A 65 1.20 18.18 -5.43
C SER A 65 2.19 19.30 -5.12
N LEU A 66 1.78 20.57 -5.21
CA LEU A 66 2.62 21.71 -4.82
C LEU A 66 2.96 21.63 -3.32
N ILE A 67 1.95 21.43 -2.46
CA ILE A 67 2.11 21.30 -1.01
C ILE A 67 3.05 20.14 -0.68
N PHE A 68 2.84 18.96 -1.29
CA PHE A 68 3.70 17.79 -1.08
C PHE A 68 5.16 18.07 -1.44
N VAL A 69 5.43 18.78 -2.54
CA VAL A 69 6.81 19.13 -2.86
C VAL A 69 7.40 20.06 -1.81
N GLU A 70 6.68 21.12 -1.40
CA GLU A 70 7.18 22.06 -0.39
C GLU A 70 7.43 21.38 0.95
N ASP A 71 6.39 20.75 1.52
CA ASP A 71 6.38 20.24 2.88
C ASP A 71 7.19 18.94 3.04
N THR A 72 7.19 18.09 2.02
CA THR A 72 7.82 16.76 2.12
C THR A 72 9.19 16.72 1.43
N LEU A 73 9.33 17.40 0.29
CA LEU A 73 10.56 17.31 -0.51
C LEU A 73 11.50 18.50 -0.33
N LEU A 74 11.05 19.71 0.04
CA LEU A 74 11.92 20.89 0.13
C LEU A 74 12.27 21.27 1.57
N ILE A 75 11.26 21.52 2.41
CA ILE A 75 11.42 22.02 3.79
C ILE A 75 12.27 21.10 4.67
N PRO A 76 12.02 19.76 4.72
CA PRO A 76 12.79 18.86 5.58
C PRO A 76 14.29 18.82 5.24
N TYR A 77 14.61 19.12 3.98
CA TYR A 77 15.96 19.13 3.44
C TYR A 77 16.61 20.51 3.43
N LYS A 78 15.95 21.53 4.02
CA LYS A 78 16.39 22.95 4.00
C LYS A 78 16.82 23.39 2.60
N SER A 79 16.08 22.95 1.58
CA SER A 79 16.48 23.11 0.20
C SER A 79 16.42 24.59 -0.20
N GLN A 80 17.44 25.07 -0.92
CA GLN A 80 17.42 26.40 -1.56
C GLN A 80 16.51 26.45 -2.79
N LEU A 81 15.96 25.31 -3.21
CA LEU A 81 15.01 25.23 -4.29
C LEU A 81 13.67 25.84 -3.89
N SER A 82 13.03 26.52 -4.84
CA SER A 82 11.65 26.95 -4.72
C SER A 82 10.90 26.63 -6.01
N ILE A 83 9.62 26.27 -5.86
CA ILE A 83 8.72 26.12 -7.01
C ILE A 83 8.57 27.51 -7.68
N PRO A 84 8.75 27.63 -9.01
CA PRO A 84 8.59 28.91 -9.70
C PRO A 84 7.22 29.54 -9.46
N GLN A 85 7.20 30.87 -9.34
CA GLN A 85 5.96 31.60 -9.06
C GLN A 85 4.92 31.41 -10.18
N ASP A 86 5.37 31.28 -11.43
CA ASP A 86 4.53 30.94 -12.58
C ASP A 86 3.71 29.67 -12.33
N LEU A 87 4.30 28.63 -11.74
CA LEU A 87 3.61 27.39 -11.44
C LEU A 87 2.69 27.55 -10.22
N LYS A 88 3.15 28.18 -9.15
CA LYS A 88 2.34 28.41 -7.94
C LYS A 88 1.04 29.16 -8.24
N ASN A 89 1.11 30.14 -9.14
CA ASN A 89 -0.02 30.99 -9.50
C ASN A 89 -0.85 30.43 -10.66
N CYS A 90 -0.36 29.43 -11.39
CA CYS A 90 -1.07 28.87 -12.52
C CYS A 90 -2.28 28.07 -12.04
N LYS A 91 -3.48 28.46 -12.49
CA LYS A 91 -4.75 27.75 -12.25
C LYS A 91 -5.28 27.05 -13.50
N ASP A 92 -4.39 26.77 -14.46
CA ASP A 92 -4.71 26.06 -15.69
C ASP A 92 -3.74 24.90 -15.91
N LEU A 93 -4.19 23.67 -15.67
CA LEU A 93 -3.35 22.49 -15.79
C LEU A 93 -2.91 22.25 -17.25
N ARG A 94 -3.64 22.77 -18.25
CA ARG A 94 -3.24 22.72 -19.66
C ARG A 94 -1.95 23.50 -19.90
N GLN A 95 -1.78 24.62 -19.19
CA GLN A 95 -0.56 25.42 -19.26
C GLN A 95 0.63 24.69 -18.64
N ILE A 96 0.42 23.98 -17.52
CA ILE A 96 1.44 23.13 -16.89
C ILE A 96 1.83 21.98 -17.82
N LEU A 97 0.86 21.30 -18.43
CA LEU A 97 1.09 20.26 -19.43
C LEU A 97 1.89 20.80 -20.61
N TYR A 98 1.54 21.96 -21.15
CA TYR A 98 2.28 22.59 -22.23
C TYR A 98 3.75 22.87 -21.84
N TRP A 99 4.01 23.31 -20.60
CA TRP A 99 5.37 23.53 -20.12
C TRP A 99 6.21 22.27 -20.03
N THR A 100 5.63 21.06 -20.05
CA THR A 100 6.42 19.81 -20.11
C THR A 100 7.18 19.63 -21.42
N ASN A 101 6.87 20.42 -22.45
CA ASN A 101 7.55 20.31 -23.72
C ASN A 101 8.99 20.85 -23.63
N PRO A 102 10.02 20.09 -24.04
CA PRO A 102 11.40 20.53 -23.96
C PRO A 102 11.72 21.73 -24.88
N ARG A 103 10.83 22.08 -25.82
CA ARG A 103 10.95 23.28 -26.65
C ARG A 103 10.45 24.56 -25.97
N THR A 104 9.87 24.45 -24.77
CA THR A 104 9.49 25.64 -24.01
C THR A 104 10.74 26.44 -23.63
N ARG A 105 10.66 27.77 -23.70
CA ARG A 105 11.81 28.67 -23.48
C ARG A 105 12.28 28.71 -22.01
N ASN A 106 11.38 28.43 -21.07
CA ASN A 106 11.70 28.45 -19.64
C ASN A 106 12.04 27.03 -19.15
N ARG A 107 13.34 26.74 -19.05
CA ARG A 107 13.86 25.45 -18.58
C ARG A 107 13.40 25.12 -17.15
N GLN A 108 13.27 26.11 -16.28
CA GLN A 108 12.83 25.89 -14.90
C GLN A 108 11.36 25.47 -14.88
N ASN A 109 10.48 26.18 -15.59
CA ASN A 109 9.06 25.79 -15.68
C ASN A 109 8.90 24.39 -16.29
N HIS A 110 9.72 24.04 -17.28
CA HIS A 110 9.70 22.70 -17.86
C HIS A 110 10.03 21.61 -16.85
N LEU A 111 11.16 21.72 -16.14
CA LEU A 111 11.58 20.69 -15.18
C LEU A 111 10.58 20.55 -14.03
N TRP A 112 10.10 21.67 -13.50
CA TRP A 112 9.12 21.68 -12.41
C TRP A 112 7.75 21.15 -12.84
N SER A 113 7.28 21.48 -14.04
CA SER A 113 6.01 20.96 -14.56
C SER A 113 6.07 19.44 -14.70
N CYS A 114 7.18 18.90 -15.21
CA CYS A 114 7.40 17.45 -15.28
C CYS A 114 7.40 16.80 -13.88
N ALA A 115 8.07 17.40 -12.89
CA ALA A 115 8.12 16.87 -11.53
C ALA A 115 6.73 16.87 -10.87
N ILE A 116 6.00 17.99 -10.96
CA ILE A 116 4.68 18.14 -10.34
C ILE A 116 3.64 17.23 -11.00
N LEU A 117 3.63 17.13 -12.34
CA LEU A 117 2.65 16.28 -13.03
C LEU A 117 2.81 14.79 -12.73
N LYS A 118 4.02 14.31 -12.40
CA LYS A 118 4.23 12.93 -11.92
C LYS A 118 3.56 12.69 -10.57
N ILE A 119 3.56 13.69 -9.69
CA ILE A 119 2.88 13.64 -8.40
C ILE A 119 1.37 13.73 -8.62
N VAL A 120 0.89 14.63 -9.48
CA VAL A 120 -0.54 14.73 -9.87
C VAL A 120 -1.04 13.38 -10.38
N HIS A 121 -0.32 12.76 -11.32
CA HIS A 121 -0.61 11.44 -11.84
C HIS A 121 -0.74 10.41 -10.70
N SER A 122 0.24 10.38 -9.79
CA SER A 122 0.24 9.44 -8.65
C SER A 122 -0.93 9.67 -7.68
N ILE A 123 -1.29 10.94 -7.41
CA ILE A 123 -2.45 11.31 -6.60
C ILE A 123 -3.75 10.83 -7.28
N LEU A 124 -3.95 11.14 -8.56
CA LEU A 124 -5.15 10.75 -9.29
C LEU A 124 -5.33 9.23 -9.32
N HIS A 125 -4.24 8.47 -9.43
CA HIS A 125 -4.27 7.02 -9.35
C HIS A 125 -4.61 6.50 -7.94
N LEU A 126 -4.10 7.11 -6.88
CA LEU A 126 -4.46 6.75 -5.50
C LEU A 126 -5.94 6.97 -5.20
N GLU A 127 -6.52 8.05 -5.71
CA GLU A 127 -7.91 8.41 -5.45
C GLU A 127 -8.91 7.63 -6.28
N SER A 128 -8.48 7.16 -7.44
CA SER A 128 -9.28 6.29 -8.30
C SER A 128 -9.31 4.85 -7.79
N ASP A 129 -8.61 4.54 -6.68
CA ASP A 129 -8.67 3.23 -6.03
C ASP A 129 -10.06 2.98 -5.45
N SER A 130 -10.82 2.12 -6.15
CA SER A 130 -12.21 1.78 -5.84
C SER A 130 -12.38 1.14 -4.46
N PHE A 131 -11.30 0.60 -3.88
CA PHE A 131 -11.33 -0.04 -2.56
C PHE A 131 -11.39 0.95 -1.39
N SER A 132 -11.02 2.22 -1.61
CA SER A 132 -11.04 3.27 -0.58
C SER A 132 -12.43 3.47 0.03
N HIS A 133 -13.48 3.40 -0.79
CA HIS A 133 -14.86 3.72 -0.39
C HIS A 133 -15.44 2.69 0.59
N TYR A 134 -14.94 1.45 0.54
CA TYR A 134 -15.43 0.34 1.35
C TYR A 134 -14.37 -0.20 2.31
N PHE A 135 -13.26 0.53 2.47
CA PHE A 135 -12.15 0.14 3.33
C PHE A 135 -12.60 -0.14 4.77
N GLN A 136 -13.49 0.68 5.33
CA GLN A 136 -13.96 0.50 6.71
C GLN A 136 -14.78 -0.79 6.88
N GLU A 137 -15.60 -1.16 5.89
CA GLU A 137 -16.35 -2.42 5.90
C GLU A 137 -15.40 -3.62 5.81
N ALA A 138 -14.42 -3.56 4.90
CA ALA A 138 -13.38 -4.58 4.79
C ALA A 138 -12.60 -4.73 6.10
N ARG A 139 -12.18 -3.60 6.69
CA ARG A 139 -11.44 -3.56 7.95
C ARG A 139 -12.21 -4.16 9.10
N LYS A 140 -13.49 -3.80 9.24
CA LYS A 140 -14.36 -4.36 10.28
C LYS A 140 -14.45 -5.88 10.14
N GLN A 141 -14.81 -6.38 8.96
CA GLN A 141 -14.98 -7.82 8.73
C GLN A 141 -13.69 -8.61 8.95
N ILE A 142 -12.54 -8.10 8.50
CA ILE A 142 -11.24 -8.74 8.72
C ILE A 142 -10.89 -8.73 10.20
N PHE A 143 -11.09 -7.61 10.91
CA PHE A 143 -10.77 -7.49 12.32
C PHE A 143 -11.66 -8.40 13.19
N ASP A 144 -12.94 -8.51 12.86
CA ASP A 144 -13.89 -9.37 13.56
C ASP A 144 -13.47 -10.85 13.53
N ARG A 145 -12.70 -11.29 12.51
CA ARG A 145 -12.13 -12.65 12.47
C ARG A 145 -11.07 -12.87 13.56
N PHE A 146 -10.40 -11.83 14.02
CA PHE A 146 -9.40 -11.90 15.09
C PHE A 146 -10.03 -11.66 16.46
N ASN A 147 -10.97 -10.72 16.58
CA ASN A 147 -11.57 -10.31 17.87
C ASN A 147 -12.13 -11.48 18.68
N GLY A 148 -12.87 -12.40 18.04
CA GLY A 148 -13.44 -13.57 18.70
C GLY A 148 -12.42 -14.64 19.13
N HIS A 149 -11.12 -14.37 18.97
CA HIS A 149 -10.02 -15.27 19.27
C HIS A 149 -8.93 -14.62 20.13
N ILE A 150 -9.09 -13.34 20.51
CA ILE A 150 -8.12 -12.61 21.32
C ILE A 150 -8.72 -12.36 22.69
N GLN A 151 -8.01 -12.79 23.71
CA GLN A 151 -8.32 -12.49 25.11
C GLN A 151 -7.25 -11.57 25.69
N VAL A 152 -7.66 -10.71 26.62
CA VAL A 152 -6.77 -9.80 27.35
C VAL A 152 -6.99 -10.03 28.83
N ASP A 153 -5.90 -10.30 29.56
CA ASP A 153 -5.95 -10.47 31.01
C ASP A 153 -5.94 -9.12 31.76
N GLU A 154 -6.04 -9.16 33.10
CA GLU A 154 -6.01 -7.97 33.96
C GLU A 154 -4.71 -7.17 33.86
N ASN A 155 -3.63 -7.78 33.36
CA ASN A 155 -2.31 -7.16 33.19
C ASN A 155 -2.08 -6.64 31.76
N ASN A 156 -3.13 -6.55 30.93
CA ASN A 156 -3.05 -6.18 29.52
C ASN A 156 -2.21 -7.13 28.65
N LYS A 157 -2.05 -8.39 29.06
CA LYS A 157 -1.39 -9.42 28.25
C LYS A 157 -2.39 -10.05 27.29
N PHE A 158 -1.96 -10.20 26.04
CA PHE A 158 -2.78 -10.74 24.96
C PHE A 158 -2.61 -12.26 24.85
N TYR A 159 -3.69 -12.96 24.56
CA TYR A 159 -3.70 -14.41 24.33
C TYR A 159 -4.52 -14.74 23.09
N PHE A 160 -4.03 -15.68 22.26
CA PHE A 160 -4.85 -16.30 21.22
C PHE A 160 -5.52 -17.57 21.74
N GLY A 161 -6.84 -17.64 21.65
CA GLY A 161 -7.63 -18.81 22.02
C GLY A 161 -9.09 -18.46 22.24
N LYS A 162 -9.97 -19.48 22.22
CA LYS A 162 -11.40 -19.33 22.54
C LYS A 162 -11.77 -19.89 23.91
N SER A 163 -11.03 -20.89 24.36
CA SER A 163 -11.22 -21.61 25.62
C SER A 163 -9.93 -21.58 26.41
N ASP A 164 -10.04 -21.49 27.73
CA ASP A 164 -8.91 -21.33 28.66
C ASP A 164 -7.89 -22.47 28.55
N ASP A 165 -8.32 -23.66 28.12
CA ASP A 165 -7.46 -24.84 27.99
C ASP A 165 -6.33 -24.70 26.94
N HIS A 166 -6.43 -23.77 25.99
CA HIS A 166 -5.47 -23.65 24.88
C HIS A 166 -5.18 -22.19 24.52
N LEU A 167 -4.83 -21.38 25.52
CA LEU A 167 -4.41 -20.00 25.33
C LEU A 167 -2.94 -19.91 24.93
N ILE A 168 -2.66 -19.27 23.80
CA ILE A 168 -1.31 -19.01 23.32
C ILE A 168 -0.92 -17.59 23.72
N PRO A 169 0.06 -17.40 24.63
CA PRO A 169 0.46 -16.07 25.07
C PRO A 169 1.12 -15.28 23.94
N LEU A 170 0.74 -14.01 23.85
CA LEU A 170 1.32 -13.05 22.92
C LEU A 170 2.08 -11.98 23.70
N HIS A 171 3.23 -11.61 23.15
CA HIS A 171 3.97 -10.46 23.63
C HIS A 171 3.30 -9.15 23.19
N PHE A 172 2.83 -9.10 21.94
CA PHE A 172 2.21 -7.91 21.37
C PHE A 172 1.26 -8.29 20.23
N PHE A 173 0.13 -7.60 20.13
CA PHE A 173 -0.82 -7.73 19.04
C PHE A 173 -1.26 -6.34 18.56
N GLU A 174 -1.25 -6.13 17.24
CA GLU A 174 -1.63 -4.85 16.65
C GLU A 174 -2.31 -5.06 15.31
N VAL A 175 -3.46 -4.41 15.13
CA VAL A 175 -4.03 -4.21 13.79
C VAL A 175 -3.64 -2.81 13.32
N LYS A 176 -2.69 -2.78 12.37
CA LYS A 176 -2.17 -1.54 11.79
C LYS A 176 -3.33 -0.75 11.19
N ARG A 177 -3.35 0.55 11.51
CA ARG A 177 -4.28 1.50 10.92
C ARG A 177 -3.97 1.68 9.43
N GLU A 178 -4.95 2.21 8.70
CA GLU A 178 -4.75 2.61 7.33
C GLU A 178 -3.54 3.54 7.22
N LYS A 179 -2.66 3.27 6.26
CA LYS A 179 -1.54 4.18 5.97
C LYS A 179 -2.11 5.54 5.55
N ASN A 180 -1.57 6.61 6.10
CA ASN A 180 -1.94 7.96 5.69
C ASN A 180 -1.67 8.14 4.18
N PHE A 181 -2.41 9.06 3.55
CA PHE A 181 -2.33 9.33 2.13
C PHE A 181 -0.88 9.59 1.67
N GLU A 182 -0.14 10.38 2.43
CA GLU A 182 1.26 10.72 2.15
C GLU A 182 2.17 9.48 2.12
N SER A 183 2.05 8.55 3.07
CA SER A 183 2.83 7.30 3.06
C SER A 183 2.49 6.42 1.87
N LYS A 184 1.25 6.44 1.39
CA LYS A 184 0.85 5.72 0.16
C LYS A 184 1.47 6.38 -1.07
N LEU A 185 1.44 7.70 -1.14
CA LEU A 185 2.04 8.49 -2.21
C LEU A 185 3.55 8.29 -2.31
N ILE A 186 4.29 8.42 -1.21
CA ILE A 186 5.74 8.15 -1.17
C ILE A 186 6.04 6.72 -1.65
N LYS A 187 5.22 5.74 -1.24
CA LYS A 187 5.40 4.35 -1.67
C LYS A 187 5.18 4.12 -3.16
N LEU A 188 4.25 4.83 -3.79
CA LEU A 188 4.07 4.76 -5.24
C LEU A 188 5.22 5.43 -5.96
N LEU A 189 5.58 6.65 -5.54
CA LEU A 189 6.67 7.43 -6.13
C LEU A 189 8.03 6.73 -6.00
N HIS A 190 8.22 5.90 -4.98
CA HIS A 190 9.43 5.11 -4.76
C HIS A 190 9.47 3.81 -5.57
N LYS A 191 8.34 3.18 -5.91
CA LYS A 191 8.37 1.88 -6.63
C LYS A 191 8.60 2.06 -8.13
N ALA A 192 9.31 1.12 -8.75
CA ALA A 192 9.57 1.13 -10.20
C ALA A 192 8.28 0.85 -11.00
N GLU A 193 7.42 -0.02 -10.48
CA GLU A 193 6.08 -0.26 -11.01
C GLU A 193 5.14 0.85 -10.51
N ASN A 194 5.18 2.05 -11.10
CA ASN A 194 4.22 3.13 -10.83
C ASN A 194 2.85 2.85 -11.48
N THR A 195 2.40 1.61 -11.40
CA THR A 195 1.01 1.27 -11.69
C THR A 195 0.25 1.34 -10.39
N ALA A 196 -1.01 1.76 -10.45
CA ALA A 196 -1.99 1.58 -9.37
C ALA A 196 -2.28 0.08 -9.11
N ALA A 197 -1.28 -0.78 -9.23
CA ALA A 197 -1.26 -2.13 -8.71
C ALA A 197 -1.55 -2.01 -7.21
N GLN A 198 -2.85 -2.16 -6.92
CA GLN A 198 -3.57 -2.14 -5.66
C GLN A 198 -2.60 -2.06 -4.49
N ILE A 199 -2.64 -1.00 -3.68
CA ILE A 199 -1.80 -0.92 -2.49
C ILE A 199 -2.33 -1.95 -1.49
N TYR A 200 -2.02 -3.24 -1.70
CA TYR A 200 -2.59 -4.37 -0.97
C TYR A 200 -2.36 -4.29 0.56
N ASP A 201 -1.43 -3.43 0.99
CA ASP A 201 -1.13 -3.19 2.41
C ASP A 201 -2.10 -2.17 3.07
N HIS A 202 -3.40 -2.25 2.78
CA HIS A 202 -4.38 -1.39 3.44
C HIS A 202 -4.63 -1.81 4.89
N ILE A 203 -4.57 -3.12 5.16
CA ILE A 203 -4.78 -3.71 6.50
C ILE A 203 -3.60 -4.64 6.79
N GLY A 204 -2.90 -4.37 7.88
CA GLY A 204 -1.84 -5.25 8.38
C GLY A 204 -2.15 -5.70 9.80
N VAL A 205 -2.03 -6.99 10.07
CA VAL A 205 -2.13 -7.56 11.42
C VAL A 205 -0.74 -8.02 11.83
N ARG A 206 -0.26 -7.49 12.96
CA ARG A 206 1.01 -7.87 13.56
C ARG A 206 0.74 -8.70 14.80
N VAL A 207 1.34 -9.87 14.84
CA VAL A 207 1.34 -10.75 16.00
C VAL A 207 2.79 -10.97 16.42
N VAL A 208 3.08 -10.70 17.69
CA VAL A 208 4.37 -10.95 18.31
C VAL A 208 4.19 -12.00 19.39
N THR A 209 4.88 -13.12 19.23
CA THR A 209 4.81 -14.25 20.16
C THR A 209 5.93 -14.18 21.21
N GLU A 210 5.76 -14.84 22.35
CA GLU A 210 6.78 -14.83 23.42
C GLU A 210 8.06 -15.56 22.98
N SER A 211 7.90 -16.69 22.29
CA SER A 211 9.01 -17.47 21.75
C SER A 211 8.93 -17.66 20.24
N LEU A 212 10.01 -18.18 19.67
CA LEU A 212 10.12 -18.49 18.24
C LEU A 212 9.21 -19.67 17.83
N ILE A 213 9.01 -20.67 18.70
CA ILE A 213 8.12 -21.81 18.40
C ILE A 213 6.65 -21.39 18.42
N ASP A 214 6.29 -20.46 19.31
CA ASP A 214 4.94 -19.93 19.39
C ASP A 214 4.51 -19.29 18.07
N THR A 215 5.44 -18.78 17.26
CA THR A 215 5.12 -18.29 15.90
C THR A 215 4.52 -19.40 15.03
N LEU A 216 5.03 -20.64 15.12
CA LEU A 216 4.48 -21.79 14.39
C LEU A 216 3.13 -22.23 14.98
N ILE A 217 3.01 -22.22 16.31
CA ILE A 217 1.76 -22.57 17.01
C ILE A 217 0.65 -21.59 16.66
N VAL A 218 0.93 -20.28 16.70
CA VAL A 218 0.02 -19.23 16.25
C VAL A 218 -0.36 -19.43 14.80
N PHE A 219 0.60 -19.67 13.89
CA PHE A 219 0.28 -19.91 12.48
C PHE A 219 -0.67 -21.10 12.30
N GLN A 220 -0.43 -22.21 13.02
CA GLN A 220 -1.32 -23.37 13.03
C GLN A 220 -2.70 -23.02 13.60
N TYR A 221 -2.77 -22.24 14.68
CA TYR A 221 -4.02 -21.79 15.28
C TYR A 221 -4.83 -20.91 14.32
N LEU A 222 -4.20 -19.91 13.69
CA LEU A 222 -4.85 -19.02 12.72
C LEU A 222 -5.44 -19.81 11.53
N SER A 223 -4.72 -20.84 11.07
CA SER A 223 -5.15 -21.69 9.96
C SER A 223 -6.27 -22.67 10.36
N SER A 224 -6.17 -23.31 11.52
CA SER A 224 -7.18 -24.24 12.04
C SER A 224 -8.48 -23.52 12.41
N SER A 225 -8.38 -22.33 13.02
CA SER A 225 -9.49 -21.43 13.34
C SER A 225 -10.10 -20.72 12.12
N LYS A 226 -9.57 -20.96 10.92
CA LYS A 226 -10.02 -20.34 9.66
C LYS A 226 -9.96 -18.82 9.64
N ILE A 227 -9.10 -18.20 10.45
CA ILE A 227 -8.81 -16.75 10.41
C ILE A 227 -8.24 -16.34 9.05
N PHE A 228 -7.58 -17.26 8.37
CA PHE A 228 -7.36 -17.23 6.92
C PHE A 228 -7.55 -18.62 6.33
N THR A 229 -7.48 -18.72 5.00
CA THR A 229 -7.49 -19.99 4.27
C THR A 229 -6.28 -20.04 3.36
N PHE A 230 -5.56 -21.17 3.32
CA PHE A 230 -4.36 -21.34 2.51
C PHE A 230 -4.60 -21.01 1.03
N ALA A 231 -5.75 -21.41 0.47
CA ALA A 231 -6.13 -21.11 -0.91
C ALA A 231 -6.21 -19.61 -1.23
N ASN A 232 -6.35 -18.75 -0.21
CA ASN A 232 -6.42 -17.31 -0.36
C ASN A 232 -5.10 -16.59 -0.06
N ILE A 233 -4.01 -17.32 0.18
CA ILE A 233 -2.68 -16.72 0.34
C ILE A 233 -2.15 -16.33 -1.05
N ALA A 234 -1.70 -15.09 -1.20
CA ALA A 234 -0.99 -14.64 -2.38
C ALA A 234 0.48 -15.12 -2.31
N ALA A 235 0.83 -16.12 -3.13
CA ALA A 235 2.15 -16.74 -3.11
C ALA A 235 3.30 -15.74 -3.36
N ASN A 236 3.12 -14.81 -4.30
CA ASN A 236 4.08 -13.75 -4.62
C ASN A 236 4.20 -12.64 -3.56
N ARG A 237 3.41 -12.71 -2.49
CA ARG A 237 3.41 -11.75 -1.37
C ARG A 237 3.67 -12.44 -0.03
N SER A 238 4.26 -13.63 -0.06
CA SER A 238 4.67 -14.37 1.14
C SER A 238 6.18 -14.32 1.27
N LYS A 239 6.67 -13.98 2.47
CA LYS A 239 8.09 -13.86 2.75
C LYS A 239 8.39 -14.38 4.15
N ASN A 240 9.43 -15.17 4.27
CA ASN A 240 9.88 -15.71 5.55
C ASN A 240 11.36 -15.39 5.74
N THR A 241 11.68 -14.38 6.54
CA THR A 241 13.05 -14.08 6.98
C THR A 241 13.31 -14.52 8.42
N LEU A 242 12.30 -15.05 9.11
CA LEU A 242 12.36 -15.41 10.53
C LEU A 242 12.90 -16.82 10.75
N LEU A 243 12.35 -17.82 10.06
CA LEU A 243 12.48 -19.24 10.41
C LEU A 243 12.94 -20.09 9.23
N ASN A 244 13.91 -20.97 9.44
CA ASN A 244 14.20 -22.05 8.52
C ASN A 244 13.29 -23.25 8.79
N LEU A 245 12.24 -23.40 7.97
CA LEU A 245 11.20 -24.41 8.17
C LEU A 245 11.75 -25.85 8.16
N ASP A 246 12.73 -26.16 7.30
CA ASP A 246 13.31 -27.51 7.22
C ASP A 246 14.08 -27.90 8.49
N LYS A 247 14.79 -26.95 9.10
CA LYS A 247 15.48 -27.17 10.37
C LYS A 247 14.48 -27.36 11.50
N CYS A 248 13.45 -26.51 11.58
CA CYS A 248 12.38 -26.64 12.57
C CYS A 248 11.67 -28.00 12.46
N GLN A 249 11.27 -28.40 11.24
CA GLN A 249 10.60 -29.67 11.00
C GLN A 249 11.45 -30.85 11.47
N ARG A 250 12.74 -30.91 11.08
CA ARG A 250 13.65 -31.99 11.49
C ARG A 250 13.82 -32.06 13.00
N HIS A 251 13.98 -30.91 13.67
CA HIS A 251 14.15 -30.86 15.11
C HIS A 251 12.88 -31.29 15.87
N ILE A 252 11.71 -30.75 15.50
CA ILE A 252 10.42 -31.11 16.11
C ILE A 252 10.13 -32.61 15.91
N GLN A 253 10.39 -33.15 14.71
CA GLN A 253 10.23 -34.58 14.45
C GLN A 253 11.15 -35.44 15.33
N LYS A 254 12.40 -35.02 15.55
CA LYS A 254 13.32 -35.72 16.45
C LYS A 254 12.80 -35.72 17.88
N LEU A 255 12.37 -34.57 18.41
CA LEU A 255 11.80 -34.48 19.75
C LEU A 255 10.56 -35.34 19.90
N ARG A 256 9.64 -35.30 18.93
CA ARG A 256 8.43 -36.14 18.94
C ARG A 256 8.76 -37.62 18.96
N ARG A 257 9.75 -38.06 18.18
CA ARG A 257 10.22 -39.47 18.21
C ARG A 257 10.80 -39.86 19.56
N ASN A 258 11.57 -38.99 20.21
CA ASN A 258 12.13 -39.25 21.53
C ASN A 258 11.03 -39.35 22.60
N TYR A 259 10.06 -38.43 22.58
CA TYR A 259 8.90 -38.46 23.46
C TYR A 259 8.08 -39.75 23.28
N SER A 260 7.75 -40.11 22.03
CA SER A 260 7.03 -41.37 21.75
C SER A 260 7.80 -42.63 22.13
N ARG A 261 9.12 -42.57 22.29
CA ARG A 261 9.97 -43.67 22.77
C ARG A 261 10.14 -43.68 24.30
N GLY A 262 9.48 -42.76 25.02
CA GLY A 262 9.65 -42.59 26.46
C GLY A 262 11.02 -42.05 26.87
N LEU A 263 11.80 -41.50 25.93
CA LEU A 263 13.10 -40.88 26.21
C LEU A 263 12.96 -39.46 26.75
N LEU A 264 11.76 -38.87 26.64
CA LEU A 264 11.39 -37.58 27.21
C LEU A 264 10.02 -37.75 27.88
N ASP A 265 9.89 -37.22 29.09
CA ASP A 265 8.60 -37.00 29.75
C ASP A 265 7.98 -35.67 29.27
N ASP A 266 6.77 -35.35 29.73
CA ASP A 266 6.06 -34.13 29.30
C ASP A 266 6.88 -32.88 29.58
N LYS A 267 7.44 -32.77 30.79
CA LYS A 267 8.28 -31.65 31.20
C LYS A 267 9.56 -31.57 30.36
N GLY A 268 10.19 -32.71 30.07
CA GLY A 268 11.37 -32.80 29.22
C GLY A 268 11.09 -32.40 27.78
N PHE A 269 9.92 -32.78 27.24
CA PHE A 269 9.49 -32.41 25.89
C PHE A 269 9.19 -30.92 25.77
N GLU A 270 8.43 -30.34 26.70
CA GLU A 270 8.15 -28.90 26.73
C GLU A 270 9.44 -28.09 26.93
N LYS A 271 10.29 -28.53 27.87
CA LYS A 271 11.59 -27.90 28.10
C LYS A 271 12.47 -27.98 26.85
N ALA A 272 12.53 -29.12 26.15
CA ALA A 272 13.29 -29.22 24.92
C ALA A 272 12.73 -28.33 23.80
N MET A 273 11.40 -28.23 23.69
CA MET A 273 10.74 -27.35 22.74
C MET A 273 11.06 -25.86 23.01
N ASN A 274 11.12 -25.46 24.29
CA ASN A 274 11.38 -24.09 24.71
C ASN A 274 12.88 -23.73 24.82
N ILE A 275 13.75 -24.68 25.16
CA ILE A 275 15.18 -24.44 25.47
C ILE A 275 16.12 -24.87 24.33
N GLU A 276 15.82 -25.95 23.58
CA GLU A 276 16.72 -26.44 22.52
C GLU A 276 16.56 -25.73 21.18
N LEU A 277 15.50 -24.93 21.02
CA LEU A 277 15.40 -23.95 19.95
C LEU A 277 16.24 -22.71 20.27
N GLN A 278 17.56 -22.88 20.39
CA GLN A 278 18.48 -21.75 20.35
C GLN A 278 18.22 -20.97 19.07
N ARG A 279 17.59 -19.80 19.21
CA ARG A 279 17.05 -18.95 18.13
C ARG A 279 17.97 -18.93 16.91
N ASP A 280 19.26 -18.69 17.12
CA ASP A 280 20.28 -18.57 16.07
C ASP A 280 20.41 -19.82 15.17
N LYS A 281 20.14 -21.02 15.69
CA LYS A 281 20.21 -22.25 14.89
C LYS A 281 19.08 -22.35 13.86
N PHE A 282 17.94 -21.73 14.17
CA PHE A 282 16.69 -21.85 13.42
C PHE A 282 16.34 -20.60 12.62
N LEU A 283 17.08 -19.50 12.78
CA LEU A 283 16.92 -18.32 11.94
C LEU A 283 17.15 -18.66 10.46
N ASN A 284 16.37 -18.00 9.60
CA ASN A 284 16.58 -18.10 8.16
C ASN A 284 17.74 -17.20 7.72
N ASN A 285 18.86 -17.75 7.27
CA ASN A 285 20.00 -16.93 6.86
C ASN A 285 19.83 -16.23 5.49
N ASN A 286 18.74 -16.53 4.78
CA ASN A 286 18.45 -15.86 3.51
C ASN A 286 18.00 -14.41 3.76
N THR A 287 18.82 -13.46 3.30
CA THR A 287 18.49 -12.03 3.36
C THR A 287 17.45 -11.68 2.32
N SER A 288 16.53 -10.79 2.70
CA SER A 288 15.56 -10.13 1.84
C SER A 288 16.12 -9.68 0.47
N ASP A 289 15.45 -10.00 -0.64
CA ASP A 289 15.75 -9.45 -1.99
C ASP A 289 15.49 -7.93 -2.12
N ASN A 290 14.77 -7.33 -1.16
CA ASN A 290 14.56 -5.88 -1.14
C ASN A 290 15.85 -5.21 -0.63
N PRO A 291 16.57 -4.43 -1.47
CA PRO A 291 17.87 -3.84 -1.13
C PRO A 291 17.77 -2.82 0.02
N PHE A 292 16.56 -2.36 0.33
CA PHE A 292 16.31 -1.35 1.36
C PHE A 292 15.82 -1.94 2.69
N THR A 293 15.44 -3.23 2.75
CA THR A 293 15.11 -3.87 4.03
C THR A 293 16.41 -4.24 4.75
N LEU A 294 16.52 -3.93 6.04
CA LEU A 294 17.68 -4.35 6.84
C LEU A 294 17.91 -5.86 6.69
N LYS A 295 19.17 -6.26 6.48
CA LYS A 295 19.55 -7.69 6.44
C LYS A 295 19.20 -8.42 7.73
N SER A 296 19.15 -7.70 8.85
CA SER A 296 18.75 -8.19 10.16
C SER A 296 17.23 -8.27 10.37
N TYR A 297 16.40 -7.80 9.44
CA TYR A 297 14.95 -7.78 9.64
C TYR A 297 14.33 -9.18 9.61
N ARG A 298 13.68 -9.58 10.72
CA ARG A 298 13.13 -10.94 10.91
C ARG A 298 11.62 -10.92 11.05
N SER A 299 10.89 -11.54 10.11
CA SER A 299 9.46 -11.86 10.27
C SER A 299 8.98 -12.90 9.25
N VAL A 300 7.85 -13.55 9.54
CA VAL A 300 7.02 -14.23 8.55
C VAL A 300 5.91 -13.27 8.14
N GLN A 301 5.76 -13.04 6.84
CA GLN A 301 4.78 -12.14 6.26
C GLN A 301 4.04 -12.87 5.16
N PHE A 302 2.73 -12.71 5.10
CA PHE A 302 1.94 -13.21 3.98
C PHE A 302 0.67 -12.39 3.81
N THR A 303 0.31 -12.14 2.56
CA THR A 303 -0.97 -11.49 2.23
C THR A 303 -2.03 -12.54 1.97
N CYS A 304 -3.16 -12.42 2.66
CA CYS A 304 -4.37 -13.21 2.44
C CYS A 304 -5.44 -12.37 1.74
N ARG A 305 -6.41 -13.03 1.12
CA ARG A 305 -7.63 -12.40 0.58
C ARG A 305 -8.85 -12.82 1.38
N HIS A 306 -9.65 -11.84 1.79
CA HIS A 306 -10.94 -12.05 2.45
C HIS A 306 -12.07 -11.59 1.52
N LEU A 307 -13.11 -12.40 1.35
CA LEU A 307 -14.29 -12.01 0.59
C LEU A 307 -15.17 -11.12 1.48
N VAL A 308 -15.09 -9.81 1.27
CA VAL A 308 -15.87 -8.81 1.99
C VAL A 308 -17.27 -8.79 1.41
N LYS A 309 -18.30 -8.81 2.27
CA LYS A 309 -19.70 -8.77 1.86
C LYS A 309 -20.51 -7.82 2.73
N PHE A 310 -21.22 -6.88 2.15
CA PHE A 310 -22.13 -6.00 2.89
C PHE A 310 -23.27 -5.52 1.99
N THR A 311 -24.33 -5.03 2.62
CA THR A 311 -25.47 -4.44 1.92
C THR A 311 -25.04 -3.14 1.26
N ASN A 312 -25.36 -2.96 -0.02
CA ASN A 312 -25.03 -1.74 -0.74
C ASN A 312 -25.71 -0.54 -0.06
N PRO A 313 -24.97 0.47 0.44
CA PRO A 313 -25.55 1.64 1.09
C PRO A 313 -26.55 2.39 0.20
N ASN A 314 -26.32 2.41 -1.12
CA ASN A 314 -27.23 3.04 -2.07
C ASN A 314 -28.55 2.28 -2.18
N TYR A 315 -28.50 0.95 -2.16
CA TYR A 315 -29.72 0.13 -2.13
C TYR A 315 -30.51 0.37 -0.83
N THR A 316 -29.84 0.43 0.32
CA THR A 316 -30.50 0.72 1.61
C THR A 316 -31.17 2.10 1.60
N LYS A 317 -30.49 3.12 1.07
CA LYS A 317 -31.06 4.47 0.92
C LYS A 317 -32.28 4.47 0.02
N LEU A 318 -32.22 3.79 -1.13
CA LEU A 318 -33.36 3.68 -2.06
C LEU A 318 -34.53 2.91 -1.44
N TYR A 319 -34.26 1.83 -0.69
CA TYR A 319 -35.29 1.08 0.02
C TYR A 319 -36.00 1.93 1.08
N ASN A 320 -35.23 2.70 1.85
CA ASN A 320 -35.79 3.62 2.84
C ASN A 320 -36.59 4.75 2.17
N LEU A 321 -36.08 5.29 1.06
CA LEU A 321 -36.79 6.28 0.25
C LEU A 321 -38.12 5.72 -0.28
N PHE A 322 -38.10 4.50 -0.84
CA PHE A 322 -39.30 3.81 -1.32
C PHE A 322 -40.36 3.69 -0.23
N ASN A 323 -39.98 3.25 0.97
CA ASN A 323 -40.91 3.11 2.10
C ASN A 323 -41.47 4.45 2.58
N ASN A 324 -40.64 5.50 2.64
CA ASN A 324 -41.07 6.85 3.04
C ASN A 324 -42.03 7.45 2.01
N VAL A 325 -41.72 7.30 0.72
CA VAL A 325 -42.57 7.81 -0.37
C VAL A 325 -43.89 7.03 -0.44
N LYS A 326 -43.85 5.72 -0.16
CA LYS A 326 -45.05 4.88 -0.05
C LYS A 326 -45.95 5.28 1.12
N SER A 327 -45.38 5.58 2.29
CA SER A 327 -46.15 6.01 3.46
C SER A 327 -46.78 7.40 3.28
N MET A 328 -46.23 8.23 2.40
CA MET A 328 -46.78 9.53 1.99
C MET A 328 -47.86 9.43 0.90
N ASN A 329 -48.29 8.24 0.50
CA ASN A 329 -49.27 8.01 -0.58
C ASN A 329 -48.86 8.68 -1.91
N ALA A 330 -47.55 8.66 -2.24
CA ALA A 330 -47.08 9.22 -3.50
C ALA A 330 -47.67 8.48 -4.72
N PRO A 331 -47.71 9.13 -5.90
CA PRO A 331 -48.23 8.52 -7.12
C PRO A 331 -47.53 7.20 -7.46
N LEU A 332 -48.31 6.26 -8.03
CA LEU A 332 -47.80 4.94 -8.42
C LEU A 332 -46.62 5.02 -9.40
N SER A 333 -46.60 6.04 -10.27
CA SER A 333 -45.51 6.30 -11.21
C SER A 333 -44.16 6.53 -10.50
N VAL A 334 -44.16 7.29 -9.39
CA VAL A 334 -42.96 7.57 -8.60
C VAL A 334 -42.48 6.30 -7.89
N LEU A 335 -43.41 5.52 -7.33
CA LEU A 335 -43.08 4.23 -6.70
C LEU A 335 -42.47 3.24 -7.71
N GLN A 336 -43.03 3.18 -8.92
CA GLN A 336 -42.50 2.35 -10.00
C GLN A 336 -41.11 2.80 -10.45
N GLU A 337 -40.85 4.10 -10.54
CA GLU A 337 -39.53 4.62 -10.91
C GLU A 337 -38.47 4.26 -9.86
N ILE A 338 -38.75 4.47 -8.58
CA ILE A 338 -37.83 4.07 -7.49
C ILE A 338 -37.59 2.57 -7.52
N GLN A 339 -38.65 1.78 -7.72
CA GLN A 339 -38.55 0.32 -7.82
C GLN A 339 -37.68 -0.11 -9.00
N ASN A 340 -37.81 0.53 -10.17
CA ASN A 340 -36.97 0.27 -11.34
C ASN A 340 -35.49 0.56 -11.06
N ILE A 341 -35.18 1.68 -10.39
CA ILE A 341 -33.81 2.02 -9.98
C ILE A 341 -33.28 0.98 -8.97
N MET A 342 -34.12 0.53 -8.03
CA MET A 342 -33.75 -0.52 -7.08
C MET A 342 -33.48 -1.87 -7.75
N HIS A 343 -34.18 -2.21 -8.83
CA HIS A 343 -33.96 -3.44 -9.59
C HIS A 343 -32.60 -3.46 -10.32
N THR A 344 -32.13 -2.30 -10.78
CA THR A 344 -30.81 -2.15 -11.43
C THR A 344 -29.68 -1.91 -10.43
N THR A 345 -30.00 -1.51 -9.20
CA THR A 345 -29.01 -1.31 -8.14
C THR A 345 -28.65 -2.64 -7.49
N GLN A 346 -27.35 -2.98 -7.48
CA GLN A 346 -26.86 -4.15 -6.76
C GLN A 346 -27.22 -4.09 -5.27
N LYS A 347 -27.89 -5.13 -4.76
CA LYS A 347 -28.30 -5.20 -3.34
C LYS A 347 -27.13 -5.39 -2.37
N ARG A 348 -26.11 -6.12 -2.84
CA ARG A 348 -24.92 -6.46 -2.06
C ARG A 348 -23.69 -6.13 -2.88
N ILE A 349 -22.66 -5.70 -2.17
CA ILE A 349 -21.32 -5.51 -2.72
C ILE A 349 -20.46 -6.64 -2.18
N GLU A 350 -19.77 -7.33 -3.09
CA GLU A 350 -18.91 -8.46 -2.76
C GLU A 350 -17.60 -8.35 -3.55
N PHE A 351 -16.46 -8.39 -2.85
CA PHE A 351 -15.14 -8.40 -3.48
C PHE A 351 -14.09 -9.02 -2.56
N PHE A 352 -13.01 -9.54 -3.15
CA PHE A 352 -11.85 -9.97 -2.38
C PHE A 352 -11.03 -8.75 -1.96
N PHE A 353 -10.80 -8.60 -0.67
CA PHE A 353 -9.95 -7.58 -0.09
C PHE A 353 -8.67 -8.20 0.49
N PRO A 354 -7.49 -7.64 0.18
CA PRO A 354 -6.22 -8.12 0.71
C PRO A 354 -5.98 -7.65 2.15
N PHE A 355 -5.36 -8.50 2.97
CA PHE A 355 -4.79 -8.10 4.25
C PHE A 355 -3.51 -8.88 4.54
N GLU A 356 -2.55 -8.21 5.16
CA GLU A 356 -1.25 -8.79 5.52
C GLU A 356 -1.27 -9.31 6.95
N ILE A 357 -0.78 -10.52 7.17
CA ILE A 357 -0.44 -11.02 8.50
C ILE A 357 1.08 -11.06 8.63
N GLN A 358 1.58 -10.51 9.72
CA GLN A 358 2.98 -10.47 10.08
C GLN A 358 3.18 -11.15 11.44
N LEU A 359 3.99 -12.21 11.47
CA LEU A 359 4.34 -12.97 12.66
C LEU A 359 5.83 -12.81 12.97
N MET A 360 6.17 -12.65 14.25
CA MET A 360 7.55 -12.65 14.75
C MET A 360 7.58 -13.00 16.25
N ASP A 361 8.73 -13.43 16.76
CA ASP A 361 8.93 -13.58 18.21
C ASP A 361 9.36 -12.26 18.86
N LYS A 362 9.28 -12.20 20.19
CA LYS A 362 9.65 -11.04 21.01
C LYS A 362 11.06 -10.52 20.73
N VAL A 363 12.05 -11.41 20.60
CA VAL A 363 13.44 -11.00 20.35
C VAL A 363 13.57 -10.37 18.97
N SER A 364 13.00 -11.00 17.94
CA SER A 364 12.93 -10.41 16.60
C SER A 364 12.21 -9.07 16.58
N PHE A 365 11.12 -8.93 17.34
CA PHE A 365 10.39 -7.67 17.44
C PHE A 365 11.23 -6.56 18.09
N GLN A 366 11.97 -6.88 19.15
CA GLN A 366 12.90 -5.95 19.80
C GLN A 366 14.04 -5.56 18.86
N GLU A 367 14.70 -6.52 18.21
CA GLU A 367 15.77 -6.26 17.23
C GLU A 367 15.26 -5.43 16.04
N ASN A 368 14.08 -5.75 15.52
CA ASN A 368 13.43 -4.97 14.47
C ASN A 368 13.09 -3.55 14.96
N GLN A 369 12.81 -3.38 16.25
CA GLN A 369 12.49 -2.09 16.87
C GLN A 369 13.71 -1.25 17.21
N GLU A 370 14.80 -1.84 17.67
CA GLU A 370 16.10 -1.17 17.84
C GLU A 370 16.64 -0.76 16.46
N GLY A 371 16.45 -1.63 15.47
CA GLY A 371 16.54 -1.29 14.05
C GLY A 371 15.50 -0.27 13.56
N SER A 372 14.58 0.26 14.40
CA SER A 372 13.68 1.35 14.00
C SER A 372 14.40 2.69 13.85
N ALA A 373 15.59 2.85 14.44
CA ALA A 373 16.51 3.88 14.00
C ALA A 373 16.75 3.74 12.49
N SER A 374 16.97 2.51 12.02
CA SER A 374 17.04 2.18 10.60
C SER A 374 15.70 2.20 9.87
N HIS A 375 14.54 2.11 10.53
CA HIS A 375 13.22 2.31 9.89
C HIS A 375 12.90 3.80 9.66
N LYS A 376 13.33 4.68 10.57
CA LYS A 376 13.33 6.13 10.32
C LYS A 376 14.30 6.45 9.18
N VAL A 377 15.53 5.96 9.24
CA VAL A 377 16.50 6.05 8.13
C VAL A 377 15.96 5.40 6.85
N TYR A 378 15.19 4.31 6.93
CA TYR A 378 14.56 3.68 5.78
C TYR A 378 13.53 4.61 5.13
N LYS A 379 12.64 5.21 5.93
CA LYS A 379 11.70 6.21 5.43
C LYS A 379 12.41 7.44 4.87
N GLU A 380 13.49 7.88 5.52
CA GLU A 380 14.34 8.97 5.03
C GLU A 380 14.99 8.60 3.70
N ASN A 381 15.53 7.40 3.56
CA ASN A 381 16.10 6.89 2.30
C ASN A 381 15.04 6.80 1.19
N GLN A 382 13.82 6.37 1.53
CA GLN A 382 12.71 6.39 0.57
C GLN A 382 12.41 7.80 0.09
N LEU A 383 12.42 8.78 1.00
CA LEU A 383 12.21 10.18 0.67
C LEU A 383 13.37 10.75 -0.15
N ILE A 384 14.62 10.38 0.16
CA ILE A 384 15.81 10.77 -0.61
C ILE A 384 15.72 10.23 -2.04
N GLU A 385 15.32 8.96 -2.20
CA GLU A 385 15.14 8.35 -3.52
C GLU A 385 13.99 9.01 -4.29
N VAL A 386 12.84 9.24 -3.66
CA VAL A 386 11.71 9.96 -4.28
C VAL A 386 12.13 11.37 -4.70
N ARG A 387 12.85 12.09 -3.84
CA ARG A 387 13.41 13.41 -4.13
C ARG A 387 14.39 13.35 -5.30
N GLN A 388 15.25 12.34 -5.37
CA GLN A 388 16.17 12.17 -6.49
C GLN A 388 15.44 11.88 -7.80
N ARG A 389 14.44 10.99 -7.79
CA ARG A 389 13.66 10.62 -8.98
C ARG A 389 12.85 11.80 -9.53
N LEU A 390 12.24 12.58 -8.64
CA LEU A 390 11.40 13.71 -9.03
C LEU A 390 12.20 14.99 -9.32
N LEU A 391 13.13 15.35 -8.44
CA LEU A 391 13.84 16.63 -8.46
C LEU A 391 15.29 16.52 -8.93
N GLY A 392 15.83 15.32 -9.20
CA GLY A 392 17.24 15.12 -9.55
C GLY A 392 17.75 16.04 -10.65
N ARG A 393 16.99 16.20 -11.74
CA ARG A 393 17.37 17.09 -12.85
C ARG A 393 17.35 18.58 -12.47
N ILE A 394 16.50 18.95 -11.53
CA ILE A 394 16.42 20.32 -10.99
C ILE A 394 17.63 20.56 -10.08
N LEU A 395 17.94 19.59 -9.21
CA LEU A 395 19.10 19.59 -8.32
C LEU A 395 20.40 19.70 -9.10
N GLU A 396 20.58 18.88 -10.13
CA GLU A 396 21.72 18.94 -11.06
C GLU A 396 21.86 20.30 -11.74
N THR A 397 20.75 20.86 -12.24
CA THR A 397 20.78 22.15 -12.95
C THR A 397 21.18 23.30 -12.01
N MET A 398 20.88 23.18 -10.72
CA MET A 398 21.19 24.19 -9.70
C MET A 398 22.46 23.89 -8.90
N ASN A 399 23.22 22.83 -9.24
CA ASN A 399 24.38 22.34 -8.49
C ASN A 399 24.11 22.11 -6.99
N ILE A 400 22.90 21.64 -6.65
CA ILE A 400 22.51 21.33 -5.27
C ILE A 400 22.66 19.82 -5.07
N SER A 401 23.53 19.43 -4.15
CA SER A 401 23.67 18.03 -3.75
C SER A 401 22.40 17.55 -3.04
N ASN A 402 21.90 16.37 -3.43
CA ASN A 402 20.91 15.67 -2.63
C ASN A 402 21.62 15.11 -1.38
N PRO A 403 21.08 15.27 -0.16
CA PRO A 403 21.67 14.65 1.02
C PRO A 403 21.84 13.14 0.81
N SER A 404 23.01 12.66 1.18
CA SER A 404 23.45 11.26 1.09
C SER A 404 22.86 10.40 2.19
#